data_AF-A0A4P6JV71-F1
#
_entry.id   AF-A0A4P6JV71-F1
#
_cell.length_a   1.000
_cell.length_b   1.000
_cell.length_c   1.000
_cell.angle_alpha   90.00
_cell.angle_beta   90.00
_cell.angle_gamma   90.00
#
_symmetry.space_group_name_H-M   'P 1'
#
loop_
_entity.id
_entity.type
_entity.pdbx_description
1 polymer ?
#
loop_
_entity_poly.entity_id
_entity_poly.type
_entity_poly.pdbx_seq_one_letter_code
_entity_poly.pdbx_strand_id
1 'polypeptide(L)' 'MSSEVSQLRQEIELVCQSINLALNGYSIAAQHRIIAHKHKILDRYCEKLTRTVGEQKAAEITCELYMQHVK' A
#
# COMPACT_ATOMS: atom_id res chain seq x y z
N MET A 1 -0.09 -15.49 -18.79
CA MET A 1 0.10 -15.29 -17.34
C MET A 1 -0.53 -13.96 -16.98
N SER A 2 -1.35 -13.96 -15.92
CA SER A 2 -2.61 -13.20 -15.82
C SER A 2 -2.47 -11.67 -15.86
N SER A 3 -3.08 -11.05 -16.89
CA SER A 3 -3.23 -9.59 -17.09
C SER A 3 -3.68 -8.85 -15.83
N GLU A 4 -4.46 -9.52 -14.99
CA GLU A 4 -5.03 -9.00 -13.75
C GLU A 4 -3.98 -8.74 -12.66
N VAL A 5 -2.96 -9.60 -12.58
CA VAL A 5 -1.85 -9.46 -11.61
C VAL A 5 -0.94 -8.30 -12.01
N SER A 6 -0.74 -8.11 -13.31
CA SER A 6 0.01 -6.97 -13.85
C SER A 6 -0.70 -5.65 -13.60
N GLN A 7 -2.02 -5.62 -13.75
CA GLN A 7 -2.83 -4.43 -13.45
C GLN A 7 -2.84 -4.10 -11.96
N LEU A 8 -3.01 -5.11 -11.10
CA LEU A 8 -2.92 -4.93 -9.64
C LEU A 8 -1.56 -4.39 -9.21
N ARG A 9 -0.47 -4.84 -9.83
CA ARG A 9 0.87 -4.32 -9.57
C ARG A 9 1.00 -2.84 -9.93
N GLN A 10 0.52 -2.44 -11.10
CA GLN A 10 0.55 -1.03 -11.51
C GLN A 10 -0.27 -0.13 -10.59
N GLU A 11 -1.45 -0.58 -10.18
CA GLU A 11 -2.31 0.16 -9.25
C GLU A 11 -1.62 0.38 -7.89
N ILE A 12 -0.99 -0.65 -7.36
CA ILE A 12 -0.23 -0.58 -6.10
C ILE A 12 0.94 0.40 -6.22
N GLU A 13 1.68 0.32 -7.33
CA GLU A 13 2.84 1.18 -7.59
C GLU A 13 2.45 2.67 -7.63
N LEU A 14 1.33 2.99 -8.30
CA LEU A 14 0.78 4.34 -8.35
C LEU A 14 0.34 4.85 -6.97
N VAL A 15 -0.27 3.98 -6.15
CA VAL A 15 -0.69 4.34 -4.79
C VAL A 15 0.52 4.67 -3.90
N CYS A 16 1.58 3.88 -4.00
CA CYS A 16 2.85 4.07 -3.28
C CYS A 16 3.55 5.37 -3.68
N GLN A 17 3.64 5.67 -4.98
CA GLN A 17 4.20 6.93 -5.46
C GLN A 17 3.41 8.14 -4.94
N SER A 18 2.08 8.03 -4.92
CA SER A 18 1.21 9.06 -4.36
C SER A 18 1.39 9.26 -2.85
N ILE A 19 1.68 8.20 -2.08
CA ILE A 19 2.01 8.31 -0.64
C ILE A 19 3.34 9.05 -0.46
N ASN A 20 4.37 8.68 -1.21
CA ASN A 20 5.69 9.29 -1.12
C ASN A 20 5.65 10.79 -1.47
N LEU A 21 4.92 11.15 -2.53
CA LEU A 21 4.66 12.55 -2.87
C LEU A 21 3.84 13.28 -1.79
N ALA A 22 2.92 12.60 -1.12
CA ALA A 22 2.15 13.20 -0.04
C ALA A 22 3.01 13.47 1.22
N LEU A 23 3.91 12.53 1.56
CA LEU A 23 4.86 12.64 2.66
C LEU A 23 5.88 13.76 2.43
N ASN A 24 6.30 13.96 1.18
CA ASN A 24 7.30 14.96 0.83
C ASN A 24 6.72 16.31 0.36
N GLY A 25 5.42 16.39 0.05
CA GLY A 25 4.80 17.54 -0.63
C GLY A 25 3.74 18.33 0.15
N TYR A 26 3.20 17.81 1.26
CA TYR A 26 2.10 18.49 2.00
C TYR A 26 2.53 18.98 3.39
N SER A 27 1.85 20.00 3.93
CA SER A 27 2.02 20.44 5.32
C SER A 27 1.61 19.34 6.31
N ILE A 28 2.30 19.23 7.45
CA ILE A 28 2.22 18.17 8.47
C ILE A 28 0.78 17.74 8.79
N ALA A 29 -0.17 18.67 8.89
CA ALA A 29 -1.58 18.36 9.19
C ALA A 29 -2.32 17.64 8.04
N ALA A 30 -2.00 17.94 6.77
CA ALA A 30 -2.56 17.25 5.61
C ALA A 30 -1.90 15.88 5.40
N GLN A 31 -0.61 15.75 5.76
CA GLN A 31 0.09 14.46 5.76
C GLN A 31 -0.63 13.45 6.65
N HIS A 32 -1.02 13.79 7.88
CA HIS A 32 -1.71 12.84 8.77
C HIS A 32 -3.04 12.32 8.21
N ARG A 33 -3.86 13.16 7.57
CA ARG A 33 -5.12 12.71 6.96
C ARG A 33 -4.89 11.84 5.73
N ILE A 34 -3.93 12.19 4.88
CA ILE A 34 -3.61 11.43 3.68
C ILE A 34 -2.95 10.10 4.06
N ILE A 35 -1.99 10.10 4.98
CA ILE A 35 -1.34 8.90 5.54
C ILE A 35 -2.38 7.99 6.19
N ALA A 36 -3.26 8.52 7.05
CA ALA A 36 -4.31 7.71 7.68
C ALA A 36 -5.28 7.10 6.66
N HIS A 37 -5.62 7.83 5.60
CA HIS A 37 -6.44 7.30 4.52
C HIS A 37 -5.73 6.18 3.76
N LYS A 38 -4.43 6.35 3.49
CA LYS A 38 -3.60 5.36 2.79
C LYS A 38 -3.35 4.10 3.66
N HIS A 39 -3.20 4.25 4.97
CA HIS A 39 -3.17 3.12 5.90
C HIS A 39 -4.49 2.36 5.94
N LYS A 40 -5.65 3.04 5.95
CA LYS A 40 -6.95 2.36 5.85
C LYS A 40 -7.12 1.56 4.57
N ILE A 41 -6.55 2.06 3.47
CA ILE A 41 -6.53 1.35 2.19
C ILE A 41 -5.61 0.12 2.30
N LEU A 42 -4.42 0.29 2.89
CA LEU A 42 -3.48 -0.81 3.13
C LEU A 42 -4.12 -1.91 4.00
N ASP A 43 -4.80 -1.55 5.09
CA ASP A 43 -5.50 -2.50 5.96
C ASP A 43 -6.55 -3.32 5.20
N ARG A 44 -7.33 -2.68 4.32
CA ARG A 44 -8.29 -3.39 3.47
C ARG A 44 -7.62 -4.35 2.49
N TYR A 45 -6.45 -3.99 1.96
CA TYR A 45 -5.68 -4.89 1.09
C TYR A 45 -5.05 -6.03 1.89
N CYS A 46 -4.55 -5.78 3.10
CA CYS A 46 -4.09 -6.80 4.03
C CYS A 46 -5.20 -7.80 4.37
N GLU A 47 -6.41 -7.33 4.70
CA GLU A 47 -7.55 -8.21 4.98
C GLU A 47 -7.91 -9.10 3.78
N LYS A 48 -7.86 -8.56 2.56
CA LYS A 48 -8.08 -9.34 1.34
C LYS A 48 -6.96 -10.35 1.07
N LEU A 49 -5.71 -9.95 1.29
CA LEU A 49 -4.54 -10.82 1.19
C LEU A 49 -4.65 -11.95 2.20
N THR A 50 -4.95 -11.65 3.46
CA THR A 50 -5.14 -12.63 4.54
C THR A 50 -6.19 -13.69 4.18
N ARG A 51 -7.32 -13.28 3.60
CA ARG A 51 -8.36 -14.22 3.14
C ARG A 51 -7.91 -15.11 1.98
N THR A 52 -6.90 -14.69 1.22
CA THR A 52 -6.45 -15.37 -0.01
C THR A 52 -5.23 -16.25 0.22
N VAL A 53 -4.26 -15.80 1.02
CA VAL A 53 -2.96 -16.47 1.21
C VAL A 53 -2.64 -16.85 2.66
N GLY A 54 -3.55 -16.54 3.59
CA GLY A 54 -3.33 -16.70 5.03
C GLY A 54 -2.57 -15.52 5.64
N GLU A 55 -2.77 -15.31 6.94
CA GLU A 55 -2.24 -14.15 7.69
C GLU A 55 -0.71 -13.97 7.54
N GLN A 56 0.03 -15.08 7.60
CA GLN A 56 1.50 -15.02 7.65
C GLN A 56 2.12 -14.54 6.33
N LYS A 57 1.63 -15.05 5.20
CA LYS A 57 2.06 -14.59 3.86
C LYS A 57 1.54 -13.19 3.55
N ALA A 58 0.36 -12.84 4.03
CA ALA A 58 -0.18 -11.49 3.88
C ALA A 58 0.69 -10.45 4.61
N ALA A 59 1.15 -10.78 5.82
CA ALA A 59 2.04 -9.92 6.60
C ALA A 59 3.41 -9.76 5.94
N GLU A 60 4.03 -10.86 5.45
CA GLU A 60 5.33 -10.80 4.76
C GLU A 60 5.28 -9.90 3.52
N ILE A 61 4.27 -10.08 2.66
CA ILE A 61 4.09 -9.29 1.43
C ILE A 61 3.88 -7.80 1.76
N THR A 62 3.08 -7.51 2.80
CA THR A 62 2.80 -6.13 3.20
C THR A 62 4.04 -5.43 3.75
N CYS A 63 4.80 -6.10 4.62
CA CYS A 63 6.04 -5.57 5.18
C CYS A 63 7.09 -5.32 4.09
N GLU A 64 7.26 -6.25 3.14
CA GLU A 64 8.21 -6.10 2.03
C GLU A 64 7.88 -4.87 1.17
N LEU A 65 6.60 -4.73 0.77
CA LEU A 65 6.15 -3.61 -0.07
C LEU A 65 6.25 -2.27 0.66
N TYR A 66 5.96 -2.23 1.96
CA TYR A 66 6.11 -1.01 2.75
C TYR A 66 7.57 -0.57 2.83
N MET A 67 8.49 -1.49 3.12
CA MET A 67 9.93 -1.20 3.21
C MET A 67 10.55 -0.78 1.88
N GLN A 68 10.05 -1.29 0.75
CA GLN A 68 10.56 -0.94 -0.58
C GLN A 68 10.15 0.47 -1.04
N HIS A 69 8.96 0.93 -0.64
CA HIS A 69 8.35 2.14 -1.20
C HIS A 69 8.22 3.33 -0.24
N VAL A 70 8.32 3.10 1.06
CA VAL A 70 8.26 4.15 2.09
C VAL A 70 9.64 4.27 2.73
N LYS A 71 10.42 5.25 2.28
CA LYS A 71 11.75 5.59 2.79
C LYS A 71 11.92 7.11 2.89
#